data_AF-A0A7W2NRV1-F1
#
_entry.id   AF-A0A7W2NRV1-F1
#
_cell.length_a   1.000
_cell.length_b   1.000
_cell.length_c   1.000
_cell.angle_alpha   90.00
_cell.angle_beta   90.00
_cell.angle_gamma   90.00
#
_symmetry.space_group_name_H-M   'P 1'
#
loop_
_entity.id
_entity.type
_entity.pdbx_description
1 polymer ?
#
loop_
_entity_poly.entity_id
_entity_poly.type
_entity_poly.pdbx_seq_one_letter_code
_entity_poly.pdbx_strand_id
1 'polypeptide(L)'
;MSVNLRCPCKACCGWVCEVEQDESSTFWGCGTCGNVWFKKQSLELDISNAISESDYRAKVYLKTQNGFVGIDIDDEPEDYAELVAEEWN
;
A
#
# COMPACT_ATOMS: atom_id res chain seq x y z
N MET A 1 5.74 15.71 5.32
CA MET A 1 4.64 14.84 5.79
C MET A 1 5.02 13.42 5.41
N SER A 2 4.88 12.46 6.33
CA SER A 2 5.13 11.05 6.00
C SER A 2 3.91 10.55 5.22
N VAL A 3 4.12 10.09 4.00
CA VAL A 3 3.03 9.78 3.08
C VAL A 3 2.67 8.31 3.22
N ASN A 4 1.49 8.04 3.77
CA ASN A 4 1.03 6.69 4.07
C ASN A 4 0.86 5.87 2.79
N LEU A 5 1.20 4.59 2.85
CA LEU A 5 1.04 3.68 1.72
C LEU A 5 -0.42 3.26 1.59
N ARG A 6 -0.94 3.23 0.36
CA ARG A 6 -2.16 2.47 0.06
C ARG A 6 -1.89 0.97 0.22
N CYS A 7 -2.94 0.21 0.52
CA CYS A 7 -2.86 -1.23 0.63
C CYS A 7 -2.63 -1.85 -0.76
N PRO A 8 -1.62 -2.73 -0.92
CA PRO A 8 -1.40 -3.42 -2.18
C PRO A 8 -2.33 -4.62 -2.38
N CYS A 9 -3.11 -5.01 -1.37
CA CYS A 9 -4.01 -6.16 -1.49
C CYS A 9 -5.14 -5.90 -2.49
N LYS A 10 -5.54 -6.96 -3.16
CA LYS A 10 -6.58 -6.96 -4.19
C LYS A 10 -7.94 -6.45 -3.65
N ALA A 11 -8.58 -5.56 -4.38
CA ALA A 11 -9.74 -4.74 -4.01
C ALA A 11 -9.68 -4.08 -2.62
N CYS A 12 -8.48 -3.70 -2.19
CA CYS A 12 -8.31 -2.89 -1.00
C CYS A 12 -7.64 -1.55 -1.36
N CYS A 13 -8.35 -0.46 -1.07
CA CYS A 13 -7.82 0.89 -1.12
C CYS A 13 -7.53 1.46 0.28
N GLY A 14 -7.45 0.61 1.31
CA GLY A 14 -7.16 1.02 2.68
C GLY A 14 -5.75 1.59 2.85
N TRP A 15 -5.46 2.11 4.04
CA TRP A 15 -4.12 2.58 4.40
C TRP A 15 -3.32 1.50 5.11
N VAL A 16 -2.03 1.43 4.79
CA VAL A 16 -1.06 0.66 5.56
C VAL A 16 -0.55 1.52 6.70
N CYS A 17 -0.71 1.01 7.91
CA CYS A 17 -0.18 1.61 9.13
C CYS A 17 1.03 0.81 9.59
N GLU A 18 2.08 1.53 10.00
CA GLU A 18 3.17 0.96 10.77
C GLU A 18 2.73 0.83 12.24
N VAL A 19 2.96 -0.33 12.85
CA VAL A 19 2.50 -0.67 14.19
C VAL A 19 3.64 -1.28 15.00
N GLU A 20 3.97 -0.65 16.12
CA GLU A 20 4.92 -1.18 17.10
C GLU A 20 4.33 -2.43 17.76
N GLN A 21 5.07 -3.54 17.70
CA GLN A 21 4.70 -4.80 18.35
C GLN A 21 5.37 -4.93 19.71
N ASP A 22 6.66 -4.56 19.80
CA ASP A 22 7.43 -4.46 21.03
C ASP A 22 8.53 -3.39 20.89
N GLU A 23 9.37 -3.22 21.91
CA GLU A 23 10.45 -2.20 21.93
C GLU A 23 11.47 -2.32 20.77
N SER A 24 11.51 -3.46 20.09
CA SER A 24 12.48 -3.79 19.05
C SER A 24 11.86 -4.23 17.72
N SER A 25 10.53 -4.35 17.65
CA SER A 25 9.85 -4.91 16.49
C SER A 25 8.61 -4.13 16.09
N THR A 26 8.39 -4.11 14.79
CA THR A 26 7.33 -3.37 14.14
C THR A 26 6.78 -4.21 13.00
N PHE A 27 5.48 -4.12 12.76
CA PHE A 27 4.83 -4.70 11.60
C PHE A 27 4.03 -3.62 10.86
N TRP A 28 3.59 -3.96 9.66
CA TRP A 28 2.71 -3.13 8.86
C TRP A 28 1.36 -3.83 8.75
N GLY A 29 0.28 -3.09 8.89
CA GLY A 29 -1.06 -3.65 8.83
C GLY A 29 -2.01 -2.74 8.08
N CYS A 30 -2.95 -3.32 7.33
CA CYS A 30 -4.04 -2.57 6.73
C CYS A 30 -5.29 -2.61 7.62
N GLY A 31 -5.75 -1.45 8.09
CA GLY A 31 -6.94 -1.34 8.93
C GLY A 31 -8.27 -1.67 8.23
N THR A 32 -8.27 -1.80 6.90
CA THR A 32 -9.49 -2.07 6.11
C THR A 32 -9.66 -3.56 5.80
N CYS A 33 -8.62 -4.21 5.28
CA CYS A 33 -8.68 -5.63 4.91
C CYS A 33 -8.09 -6.59 5.95
N GLY A 34 -7.41 -6.06 6.98
CA GLY A 34 -6.80 -6.86 8.04
C GLY A 34 -5.51 -7.58 7.64
N ASN A 35 -4.99 -7.37 6.42
CA ASN A 35 -3.72 -7.98 6.02
C ASN A 35 -2.54 -7.39 6.84
N VAL A 36 -1.55 -8.23 7.12
CA VAL A 36 -0.40 -7.90 7.97
C VAL A 36 0.90 -8.34 7.30
N TRP A 37 1.92 -7.49 7.38
CA TRP A 37 3.29 -7.76 6.96
C TRP A 37 4.23 -7.60 8.16
N PHE A 38 4.90 -8.67 8.57
CA PHE A 38 5.89 -8.62 9.64
C PHE A 38 7.28 -8.14 9.18
N LYS A 39 7.47 -7.98 7.87
CA LYS A 39 8.72 -7.49 7.28
C LYS A 39 8.38 -6.46 6.21
N LYS A 40 9.09 -5.33 6.21
CA LYS A 40 8.94 -4.28 5.20
C LYS A 40 9.12 -4.82 3.79
N GLN A 41 10.07 -5.73 3.61
CA GLN A 41 10.35 -6.41 2.34
C GLN A 41 9.14 -7.18 1.79
N SER A 42 8.31 -7.77 2.67
CA SER A 42 7.09 -8.46 2.25
C SER A 42 6.03 -7.48 1.76
N LEU A 43 5.87 -6.34 2.43
CA LEU A 43 5.00 -5.26 1.98
C LEU A 43 5.45 -4.70 0.61
N GLU A 44 6.75 -4.43 0.46
CA GLU A 44 7.32 -3.90 -0.79
C GLU A 44 7.21 -4.88 -1.96
N LEU A 45 7.31 -6.19 -1.68
CA LEU A 45 7.07 -7.24 -2.67
C LEU A 45 5.60 -7.21 -3.13
N ASP A 46 4.65 -7.13 -2.21
CA ASP A 46 3.23 -7.07 -2.56
C ASP A 46 2.87 -5.79 -3.31
N ILE A 47 3.47 -4.64 -2.96
CA ILE A 47 3.34 -3.40 -3.75
C ILE A 47 3.84 -3.62 -5.17
N SER A 48 5.01 -4.25 -5.33
CA SER A 48 5.57 -4.53 -6.65
C SER A 48 4.68 -5.46 -7.47
N ASN A 49 4.10 -6.48 -6.84
CA ASN A 49 3.17 -7.40 -7.47
C ASN A 49 1.89 -6.68 -7.91
N ALA A 50 1.29 -5.87 -7.04
CA ALA A 50 0.08 -5.10 -7.36
C ALA A 50 0.32 -4.14 -8.54
N ILE A 51 1.47 -3.48 -8.58
CA ILE A 51 1.89 -2.65 -9.73
C ILE A 51 2.03 -3.47 -11.01
N SER A 52 2.58 -4.68 -10.93
CA SER A 52 2.76 -5.54 -12.09
C SER A 52 1.45 -6.14 -12.63
N GLU A 53 0.45 -6.31 -11.78
CA GLU A 53 -0.87 -6.81 -12.16
C GLU A 53 -1.77 -5.70 -12.73
N SER A 54 -1.65 -4.48 -12.20
CA SER A 54 -2.53 -3.35 -12.50
C SER A 54 -1.75 -2.04 -12.57
N ASP A 55 -1.55 -1.49 -13.78
CA ASP A 55 -0.78 -0.25 -13.99
C ASP A 55 -1.27 0.94 -13.15
N TYR A 56 -2.58 1.04 -12.89
CA TYR A 56 -3.12 2.12 -12.06
C TYR A 56 -2.66 2.06 -10.61
N ARG A 57 -2.25 0.88 -10.10
CA ARG A 57 -1.65 0.75 -8.76
C ARG A 57 -0.35 1.53 -8.66
N ALA A 58 0.41 1.69 -9.75
CA ALA A 58 1.63 2.48 -9.75
C ALA A 58 1.38 3.96 -9.44
N LYS A 59 0.19 4.48 -9.74
CA LYS A 59 -0.12 5.91 -9.58
C LYS A 59 -0.13 6.36 -8.13
N VAL A 60 -0.28 5.45 -7.17
CA VAL A 60 -0.34 5.80 -5.73
C VAL A 60 0.95 5.54 -4.96
N TYR A 61 2.02 5.11 -5.65
CA TYR A 61 3.31 4.80 -5.03
C TYR A 61 4.47 5.54 -5.70
N LEU A 62 5.36 6.09 -4.88
CA LEU A 62 6.65 6.62 -5.33
C LEU A 62 7.75 5.66 -4.92
N LYS A 63 8.56 5.24 -5.90
CA LYS A 63 9.74 4.41 -5.65
C LYS A 63 10.91 5.28 -5.22
N THR A 64 11.54 4.93 -4.11
CA THR A 64 12.70 5.63 -3.52
C THR A 64 13.88 4.66 -3.37
N GLN A 65 15.03 5.17 -2.94
CA GLN A 65 16.19 4.32 -2.59
C GLN A 65 15.90 3.38 -1.41
N ASN A 66 14.93 3.72 -0.56
CA ASN A 66 14.60 3.00 0.68
C ASN A 66 13.29 2.20 0.58
N GLY A 67 12.83 1.90 -0.64
CA GLY A 67 11.57 1.21 -0.90
C GLY A 67 10.49 2.13 -1.46
N PHE A 68 9.24 1.89 -1.11
CA PHE A 68 8.10 2.68 -1.57
C PHE A 68 7.58 3.65 -0.50
N VAL A 69 7.06 4.79 -0.94
CA VAL A 69 6.24 5.71 -0.14
C VAL A 69 4.95 6.00 -0.90
N GLY A 70 3.89 6.43 -0.20
CA GLY A 70 2.67 6.89 -0.87
C GLY A 70 2.89 8.21 -1.62
N ILE A 71 1.95 8.56 -2.49
CA ILE A 71 1.77 9.93 -3.02
C ILE A 71 0.87 10.75 -2.09
N ASP A 72 0.91 12.07 -2.24
CA ASP A 72 -0.04 12.93 -1.54
C ASP A 72 -1.49 12.52 -1.88
N ILE A 73 -2.38 12.62 -0.90
CA ILE A 73 -3.79 12.29 -1.12
C ILE A 73 -4.44 13.23 -2.13
N ASP A 74 -3.95 14.47 -2.20
CA ASP A 74 -4.42 15.46 -3.18
C ASP A 74 -3.93 15.15 -4.61
N ASP A 75 -2.90 14.31 -4.76
CA ASP A 75 -2.38 13.84 -6.05
C ASP A 75 -3.00 12.48 -6.46
N GLU A 76 -3.82 11.86 -5.60
CA GLU A 76 -4.43 10.56 -5.88
C GLU A 76 -5.45 10.67 -7.02
N PRO A 77 -5.39 9.80 -8.04
CA PRO A 77 -6.40 9.81 -9.10
C PRO A 77 -7.81 9.60 -8.53
N GLU A 78 -8.77 10.44 -8.94
CA GLU A 78 -10.16 10.38 -8.45
C GLU A 78 -10.82 9.00 -8.69
N ASP A 79 -10.43 8.31 -9.77
CA ASP A 79 -10.93 7.01 -10.18
C ASP A 79 -10.21 5.82 -9.50
N TYR A 80 -9.16 6.07 -8.70
CA TYR A 80 -8.32 5.01 -8.14
C TYR A 80 -9.13 4.02 -7.30
N ALA A 81 -9.98 4.52 -6.40
CA ALA A 81 -10.77 3.66 -5.52
C ALA A 81 -11.77 2.79 -6.30
N GLU A 82 -12.33 3.31 -7.41
CA GLU A 82 -13.25 2.59 -8.29
C GLU A 82 -12.51 1.47 -9.03
N LEU A 83 -11.38 1.80 -9.66
CA LEU A 83 -10.53 0.82 -10.37
C LEU A 83 -10.08 -0.32 -9.46
N VAL A 84 -9.71 0.00 -8.21
CA VAL A 84 -9.33 -1.01 -7.21
C VAL A 84 -10.52 -1.90 -6.85
N ALA A 85 -11.72 -1.35 -6.67
CA ALA A 85 -12.90 -2.12 -6.32
C ALA A 85 -13.29 -3.14 -7.41
N GLU A 86 -12.96 -2.86 -8.67
CA GLU A 86 -13.24 -3.74 -9.81
C GLU A 86 -12.27 -4.92 -9.96
N GLU A 87 -11.20 -5.02 -9.17
CA GLU A 87 -10.21 -6.08 -9.32
C GLU A 87 -10.77 -7.51 -9.15
N TRP A 88 -11.91 -7.66 -8.45
CA TRP A 88 -12.57 -8.97 -8.25
C TRP A 88 -13.51 -9.37 -9.39
N ASN A 89 -13.73 -8.49 -10.37
CA ASN A 89 -14.48 -8.80 -11.59
C ASN A 89 -13.61 -9.57 -12.60
#